data_AF-A0AAW0Y9F4-F1
#
_entry.id   AF-A0AAW0Y9F4-F1
#
_cell.length_a   1.000
_cell.length_b   1.000
_cell.length_c   1.000
_cell.angle_alpha   90.00
_cell.angle_beta   90.00
_cell.angle_gamma   90.00
#
_symmetry.space_group_name_H-M   'P 1'
#
loop_
_entity.id
_entity.type
_entity.pdbx_description
1 polymer ?
#
loop_
_entity_poly.entity_id
_entity_poly.type
_entity_poly.pdbx_seq_one_letter_code
_entity_poly.pdbx_strand_id
1 'polypeptide(L)'
;EFGWKVVDGGAVTVPLSHRHCHYLSTYSNTASQPRLTLRQTAIQLGWDGSTFVDMTHYDNKNQNPLPAVTEHHLVISCNSSNAEFFICNIQAGKTILKTVNFKALPTSVTIQGKLEEQFYVFYHRVNDIVTDDLVSSSAAGDDGNHAYKDYFKATEDVSVQSVLMAMFLVALHTIAVVAVFAVFVISAYFAVKACRHFTKKRTDQTISLENADSAGEQLLSDMFQEQHELQNVDTLLKNTIITGKADRVKTLLRQTDNRHDAYVEAHIQAKKDIIQIISVKENEGIEIPDNNLISRVINVLQKRINKVFRAASVGIYRGGGVKTLLESYGLPGTIRDKRGCSLLHYMAETLNEDGSPIWSYDDINDYLDTEEYYINAVDYKGQTVLHTLAGHQQISKKVMWNEKDQPLEDVWCAMAKMFIKKGCNPTLRNHSGRSSVDIAMDKGATKFVNILIKAYSEKIQMEIQILKDSRTSGKEEEELFQVMESYQ
;
A
#
# COMPACT_ATOMS: atom_id res chain seq x y z
N GLU A 1 -15.28 0.00 6.89
CA GLU A 1 -15.36 0.47 8.28
C GLU A 1 -16.82 0.72 8.66
N PHE A 2 -17.22 0.46 9.89
CA PHE A 2 -18.54 0.83 10.43
C PHE A 2 -18.33 1.67 11.69
N GLY A 3 -19.07 2.77 11.85
CA GLY A 3 -18.89 3.72 12.94
C GLY A 3 -20.17 3.96 13.75
N TRP A 4 -20.03 4.11 15.05
CA TRP A 4 -21.12 4.47 15.98
C TRP A 4 -20.70 5.66 16.84
N LYS A 5 -21.66 6.53 17.18
CA LYS A 5 -21.44 7.64 18.11
C LYS A 5 -22.06 7.30 19.46
N VAL A 6 -21.26 7.41 20.52
CA VAL A 6 -21.70 7.33 21.92
C VAL A 6 -21.84 8.75 22.45
N VAL A 7 -22.98 9.07 23.05
CA VAL A 7 -23.28 10.39 23.61
C VAL A 7 -23.94 10.26 24.97
N ASP A 8 -23.47 11.07 25.92
CA ASP A 8 -24.15 11.38 27.18
C ASP A 8 -24.60 10.14 27.98
N GLY A 9 -23.64 9.29 28.35
CA GLY A 9 -23.91 8.04 29.07
C GLY A 9 -24.56 6.92 28.25
N GLY A 10 -24.86 7.18 26.97
CA GLY A 10 -25.45 6.23 26.05
C GLY A 10 -24.58 5.01 25.79
N ALA A 11 -25.19 3.97 25.21
CA ALA A 11 -24.51 2.73 24.86
C ALA A 11 -24.79 2.37 23.40
N VAL A 12 -23.77 1.87 22.71
CA VAL A 12 -23.87 1.34 21.34
C VAL A 12 -23.55 -0.15 21.35
N THR A 13 -24.27 -0.94 20.56
CA THR A 13 -24.00 -2.37 20.41
C THR A 13 -23.36 -2.62 19.06
N VAL A 14 -22.10 -3.03 19.08
CA VAL A 14 -21.32 -3.35 17.88
C VAL A 14 -21.49 -4.83 17.57
N PRO A 15 -22.04 -5.21 16.39
CA PRO A 15 -22.15 -6.60 16.01
C PRO A 15 -20.76 -7.20 15.76
N LEU A 16 -20.48 -8.35 16.38
CA LEU A 16 -19.29 -9.14 16.13
C LEU A 16 -19.64 -10.21 15.10
N SER A 17 -18.86 -10.28 14.02
CA SER A 17 -19.00 -11.37 13.04
C SER A 17 -18.71 -12.74 13.67
N HIS A 18 -19.04 -13.84 13.01
CA HIS A 18 -18.67 -15.20 13.48
C HIS A 18 -17.17 -15.52 13.33
N ARG A 19 -16.30 -14.50 13.33
CA ARG A 19 -14.85 -14.65 13.19
C ARG A 19 -14.20 -14.78 14.58
N HIS A 20 -12.96 -15.28 14.58
CA HIS A 20 -12.18 -15.43 15.81
C HIS A 20 -11.43 -14.16 16.25
N CYS A 21 -11.38 -13.12 15.41
CA CYS A 21 -10.67 -11.88 15.73
C CYS A 21 -11.45 -10.66 15.25
N HIS A 22 -11.56 -9.67 16.12
CA HIS A 22 -12.28 -8.42 15.89
C HIS A 22 -11.41 -7.25 16.27
N TYR A 23 -11.37 -6.25 15.41
CA TYR A 23 -10.61 -5.03 15.62
C TYR A 23 -11.58 -3.86 15.80
N LEU A 24 -11.45 -3.19 16.93
CA LEU A 24 -12.27 -2.06 17.31
C LEU A 24 -11.34 -0.88 17.60
N SER A 25 -11.84 0.32 17.47
CA SER A 25 -11.18 1.48 18.05
C SER A 25 -12.18 2.46 18.64
N THR A 26 -11.71 3.28 19.56
CA THR A 26 -12.47 4.40 20.11
C THR A 26 -11.71 5.70 19.91
N TYR A 27 -12.39 6.75 19.47
CA TYR A 27 -11.82 8.09 19.29
C TYR A 27 -12.71 9.12 19.99
N SER A 28 -12.11 10.01 20.76
CA SER A 28 -12.82 11.12 21.40
C SER A 28 -12.03 12.42 21.27
N ASN A 29 -12.72 13.54 21.12
CA ASN A 29 -12.11 14.88 21.19
C ASN A 29 -11.83 15.31 22.64
N THR A 30 -12.34 14.58 23.62
CA THR A 30 -12.11 14.82 25.05
C THR A 30 -11.56 13.56 25.69
N ALA A 31 -11.06 13.66 26.92
CA ALA A 31 -10.71 12.45 27.65
C ALA A 31 -11.98 11.64 27.92
N SER A 32 -11.92 10.31 27.78
CA SER A 32 -13.11 9.45 27.93
C SER A 32 -12.78 8.13 28.60
N GLN A 33 -13.77 7.51 29.24
CA GLN A 33 -13.65 6.19 29.86
C GLN A 33 -14.70 5.25 29.29
N PRO A 34 -14.45 4.66 28.10
CA PRO A 34 -15.35 3.67 27.53
C PRO A 34 -15.46 2.43 28.42
N ARG A 35 -16.69 2.00 28.68
CA ARG A 35 -17.01 0.72 29.32
C ARG A 35 -17.42 -0.30 28.25
N LEU A 36 -16.64 -1.36 28.09
CA LEU A 36 -16.96 -2.44 27.17
C LEU A 36 -17.61 -3.59 27.93
N THR A 37 -18.76 -4.05 27.45
CA THR A 37 -19.49 -5.17 28.02
C THR A 37 -19.62 -6.27 26.96
N LEU A 38 -18.99 -7.40 27.24
CA LEU A 38 -19.06 -8.61 26.44
C LEU A 38 -19.90 -9.64 27.21
N ARG A 39 -21.19 -9.74 26.85
CA ARG A 39 -22.23 -10.47 27.60
C ARG A 39 -22.38 -9.96 29.05
N GLN A 40 -21.85 -10.69 30.02
CA GLN A 40 -21.95 -10.37 31.45
C GLN A 40 -20.64 -9.80 32.01
N THR A 41 -19.57 -9.80 31.22
CA THR A 41 -18.27 -9.28 31.65
C THR A 41 -18.11 -7.87 31.14
N ALA A 42 -17.95 -6.92 32.07
CA ALA A 42 -17.64 -5.54 31.74
C ALA A 42 -16.17 -5.25 32.07
N ILE A 43 -15.53 -4.44 31.23
CA ILE A 43 -14.23 -3.82 31.47
C ILE A 43 -14.37 -2.31 31.30
N GLN A 44 -13.64 -1.56 32.11
CA GLN A 44 -13.65 -0.11 32.10
C GLN A 44 -12.28 0.34 31.62
N LEU A 45 -12.18 0.93 30.43
CA LEU A 45 -10.88 1.33 29.89
C LEU A 45 -10.37 2.59 30.58
N GLY A 46 -9.10 2.55 30.95
CA GLY A 46 -8.34 3.71 31.43
C GLY A 46 -6.91 3.68 30.92
N TRP A 47 -6.16 4.71 31.32
CA TRP A 47 -4.75 4.91 30.95
C TRP A 47 -3.90 5.03 32.20
N ASP A 48 -2.77 4.32 32.29
CA ASP A 48 -1.87 4.45 33.46
C ASP A 48 -0.73 5.45 33.26
N GLY A 49 -0.66 6.08 32.08
CA GLY A 49 0.45 6.94 31.65
C GLY A 49 1.27 6.31 30.52
N SER A 50 1.27 4.98 30.42
CA SER A 50 2.07 4.22 29.46
C SER A 50 1.26 3.23 28.62
N THR A 51 0.21 2.64 29.19
CA THR A 51 -0.60 1.61 28.54
C THR A 51 -2.05 1.65 28.99
N PHE A 52 -2.87 0.87 28.30
CA PHE A 52 -4.26 0.65 28.65
C PHE A 52 -4.38 -0.27 29.85
N VAL A 53 -5.32 0.04 30.75
CA VAL A 53 -5.60 -0.76 31.94
C VAL A 53 -7.11 -1.02 32.07
N ASP A 54 -7.46 -2.18 32.63
CA ASP A 54 -8.82 -2.48 33.06
C ASP A 54 -9.06 -1.88 34.45
N MET A 55 -9.81 -0.77 34.50
CA MET A 55 -10.10 -0.05 35.73
C MET A 55 -11.19 -0.70 36.58
N THR A 56 -11.83 -1.80 36.16
CA THR A 56 -12.90 -2.42 36.97
C THR A 56 -12.42 -2.94 38.33
N HIS A 57 -11.12 -3.20 38.49
CA HIS A 57 -10.52 -3.68 39.73
C HIS A 57 -9.49 -2.72 40.33
N TYR A 58 -9.32 -1.52 39.77
CA TYR A 58 -8.38 -0.54 40.30
C TYR A 58 -9.01 0.26 41.44
N ASP A 59 -8.33 0.28 42.57
CA ASP A 59 -8.70 1.10 43.72
C ASP A 59 -8.76 2.57 43.28
N ASN A 60 -9.84 3.28 43.62
CA ASN A 60 -10.35 4.50 42.96
C ASN A 60 -9.39 5.69 42.76
N LYS A 61 -8.13 5.62 43.21
CA LYS A 61 -7.19 6.75 43.25
C LYS A 61 -6.51 7.09 41.92
N ASN A 62 -6.42 6.16 40.96
CA ASN A 62 -5.72 6.38 39.68
C ASN A 62 -6.59 6.02 38.45
N GLN A 63 -7.82 6.54 38.39
CA GLN A 63 -8.69 6.35 37.22
C GLN A 63 -8.43 7.42 36.17
N ASN A 64 -7.28 7.38 35.47
CA ASN A 64 -7.08 8.35 34.40
C ASN A 64 -7.89 7.93 33.16
N PRO A 65 -8.65 8.85 32.56
CA PRO A 65 -9.35 8.61 31.31
C PRO A 65 -8.37 8.36 30.15
N LEU A 66 -8.87 7.74 29.09
CA LEU A 66 -8.12 7.63 27.84
C LEU A 66 -7.82 9.04 27.29
N PRO A 67 -6.60 9.29 26.77
CA PRO A 67 -6.23 10.58 26.18
C PRO A 67 -7.18 11.04 25.07
N ALA A 68 -7.45 12.33 25.03
CA ALA A 68 -8.20 12.98 23.96
C ALA A 68 -7.42 12.97 22.63
N VAL A 69 -8.15 13.15 21.52
CA VAL A 69 -7.61 13.34 20.15
C VAL A 69 -6.66 12.20 19.73
N THR A 70 -6.87 11.02 20.29
CA THR A 70 -6.10 9.81 20.00
C THR A 70 -7.07 8.69 19.70
N GLU A 71 -6.84 7.96 18.63
CA GLU A 71 -7.59 6.74 18.32
C GLU A 71 -6.99 5.57 19.11
N HIS A 72 -7.81 4.92 19.92
CA HIS A 72 -7.41 3.86 20.83
C HIS A 72 -7.87 2.51 20.28
N HIS A 73 -6.91 1.67 19.86
CA HIS A 73 -7.21 0.39 19.22
C HIS A 73 -7.35 -0.76 20.23
N LEU A 74 -8.36 -1.60 19.98
CA LEU A 74 -8.75 -2.75 20.79
C LEU A 74 -8.90 -3.99 19.92
N VAL A 75 -8.46 -5.13 20.41
CA VAL A 75 -8.59 -6.42 19.73
C VAL A 75 -9.36 -7.38 20.63
N ILE A 76 -10.44 -7.96 20.10
CA ILE A 76 -11.15 -9.08 20.75
C ILE A 76 -10.82 -10.33 19.96
N SER A 77 -10.02 -11.23 20.54
CA SER A 77 -9.64 -12.50 19.93
C SER A 77 -10.24 -13.67 20.71
N CYS A 78 -11.05 -14.48 20.05
CA CYS A 78 -11.77 -15.61 20.63
C CYS A 78 -11.31 -16.93 20.00
N ASN A 79 -10.56 -17.73 20.77
CA ASN A 79 -10.08 -19.03 20.35
C ASN A 79 -10.90 -20.14 21.00
N SER A 80 -11.15 -21.23 20.27
CA SER A 80 -11.69 -22.46 20.86
C SER A 80 -10.60 -23.09 21.71
N SER A 81 -10.81 -23.23 23.03
CA SER A 81 -9.83 -23.86 23.91
C SER A 81 -10.07 -25.35 24.08
N ASN A 82 -11.33 -25.79 24.00
CA ASN A 82 -11.81 -27.16 24.08
C ASN A 82 -13.18 -27.22 23.38
N ALA A 83 -13.73 -28.41 23.12
CA ALA A 83 -15.02 -28.59 22.43
C ALA A 83 -16.21 -27.83 23.05
N GLU A 84 -16.11 -27.40 24.31
CA GLU A 84 -17.21 -26.78 25.06
C GLU A 84 -17.07 -25.27 25.30
N PHE A 85 -15.89 -24.67 25.12
CA PHE A 85 -15.65 -23.27 25.52
C PHE A 85 -14.75 -22.50 24.57
N PHE A 86 -15.08 -21.21 24.41
CA PHE A 86 -14.27 -20.20 23.75
C PHE A 86 -13.58 -19.33 24.79
N ILE A 87 -12.28 -19.12 24.64
CA ILE A 87 -11.48 -18.16 25.41
C ILE A 87 -11.35 -16.89 24.58
N CYS A 88 -11.94 -15.80 25.06
CA CYS A 88 -11.85 -14.50 24.43
C CYS A 88 -10.91 -13.58 25.22
N ASN A 89 -9.85 -13.11 24.57
CA ASN A 89 -8.95 -12.08 25.08
C ASN A 89 -9.35 -10.73 24.53
N ILE A 90 -9.55 -9.76 25.43
CA ILE A 90 -9.69 -8.35 25.10
C ILE A 90 -8.34 -7.69 25.31
N GLN A 91 -7.77 -7.15 24.24
CA GLN A 91 -6.40 -6.62 24.20
C GLN A 91 -6.42 -5.17 23.73
N ALA A 92 -5.43 -4.40 24.18
CA ALA A 92 -5.17 -3.06 23.69
C ALA A 92 -3.67 -2.92 23.44
N GLY A 93 -3.27 -2.76 22.18
CA GLY A 93 -1.88 -2.95 21.76
C GLY A 93 -1.38 -4.36 22.11
N LYS A 94 -0.30 -4.45 22.89
CA LYS A 94 0.29 -5.72 23.35
C LYS A 94 -0.23 -6.20 24.70
N THR A 95 -1.08 -5.41 25.36
CA THR A 95 -1.54 -5.69 26.73
C THR A 95 -2.87 -6.44 26.70
N ILE A 96 -2.93 -7.62 27.33
CA ILE A 96 -4.18 -8.34 27.56
C ILE A 96 -4.88 -7.70 28.75
N LEU A 97 -5.99 -7.01 28.50
CA LEU A 97 -6.80 -6.36 29.53
C LEU A 97 -7.65 -7.35 30.30
N LYS A 98 -8.24 -8.32 29.58
CA LYS A 98 -9.12 -9.33 30.19
C LYS A 98 -9.19 -10.61 29.36
N THR A 99 -9.26 -11.74 30.04
CA THR A 99 -9.58 -13.04 29.46
C THR A 99 -10.92 -13.52 30.00
N VAL A 100 -11.83 -13.89 29.10
CA VAL A 100 -13.19 -14.31 29.44
C VAL A 100 -13.53 -15.62 28.74
N ASN A 101 -14.18 -16.54 29.46
CA ASN A 101 -14.59 -17.83 28.93
C ASN A 101 -16.08 -17.83 28.61
N PHE A 102 -16.46 -18.26 27.41
CA PHE A 102 -17.85 -18.36 26.98
C PHE A 102 -18.18 -19.76 26.45
N LYS A 103 -19.40 -20.24 26.70
CA LYS A 103 -19.93 -21.48 26.09
C LYS A 103 -20.22 -21.36 24.59
N ALA A 104 -20.32 -20.13 24.07
CA ALA A 104 -20.57 -19.84 22.66
C ALA A 104 -19.92 -18.51 22.29
N LEU A 105 -19.54 -18.33 21.03
CA LEU A 105 -18.95 -17.08 20.55
C LEU A 105 -19.88 -15.88 20.84
N PRO A 106 -19.34 -14.75 21.31
CA PRO A 106 -20.12 -13.53 21.46
C PRO A 106 -20.49 -12.98 20.08
N THR A 107 -21.75 -12.57 19.90
CA THR A 107 -22.27 -12.01 18.65
C THR A 107 -22.27 -10.48 18.62
N SER A 108 -22.00 -9.85 19.76
CA SER A 108 -21.92 -8.40 19.88
C SER A 108 -21.12 -7.99 21.12
N VAL A 109 -20.62 -6.76 21.10
CA VAL A 109 -20.05 -6.06 22.26
C VAL A 109 -20.79 -4.74 22.45
N THR A 110 -21.16 -4.43 23.69
CA THR A 110 -21.80 -3.15 24.02
C THR A 110 -20.75 -2.20 24.58
N ILE A 111 -20.67 -0.99 24.04
CA ILE A 111 -19.72 0.04 24.46
C ILE A 111 -20.50 1.25 24.96
N GLN A 112 -20.23 1.66 26.19
CA GLN A 112 -20.96 2.71 26.90
C GLN A 112 -19.99 3.80 27.40
N GLY A 113 -20.42 5.06 27.37
CA GLY A 113 -19.70 6.19 27.97
C GLY A 113 -20.22 6.57 29.35
N LYS A 114 -19.52 7.46 30.06
CA LYS A 114 -20.08 8.15 31.23
C LYS A 114 -21.01 9.30 30.80
N LEU A 115 -21.78 9.84 31.76
CA LEU A 115 -22.57 11.05 31.54
C LEU A 115 -21.65 12.16 31.00
N GLU A 116 -22.15 12.99 30.08
CA GLU A 116 -21.40 14.07 29.42
C GLU A 116 -20.25 13.64 28.48
N GLU A 117 -19.88 12.35 28.42
CA GLU A 117 -18.88 11.88 27.46
C GLU A 117 -19.45 11.77 26.05
N GLN A 118 -18.62 12.11 25.06
CA GLN A 118 -18.90 11.86 23.64
C GLN A 118 -17.70 11.26 22.95
N PHE A 119 -17.89 10.13 22.27
CA PHE A 119 -16.84 9.48 21.50
C PHE A 119 -17.42 8.63 20.37
N TYR A 120 -16.55 8.26 19.44
CA TYR A 120 -16.86 7.41 18.31
C TYR A 120 -16.24 6.03 18.53
N VAL A 121 -16.94 5.02 18.05
CA VAL A 121 -16.49 3.63 18.03
C VAL A 121 -16.42 3.19 16.58
N PHE A 122 -15.30 2.61 16.17
CA PHE A 122 -15.12 2.07 14.82
C PHE A 122 -14.90 0.55 14.89
N TYR A 123 -15.52 -0.19 13.96
CA TYR A 123 -15.27 -1.61 13.72
C TYR A 123 -14.54 -1.78 12.39
N HIS A 124 -13.31 -2.29 12.50
CA HIS A 124 -12.37 -2.42 11.40
C HIS A 124 -12.46 -3.81 10.77
N ARG A 125 -12.41 -3.89 9.44
CA ARG A 125 -12.33 -5.18 8.75
C ARG A 125 -10.87 -5.65 8.76
N VAL A 126 -10.66 -6.94 9.02
CA VAL A 126 -9.33 -7.58 9.11
C VAL A 126 -8.43 -7.28 7.90
N ASN A 127 -9.00 -7.02 6.73
CA ASN A 127 -8.23 -6.73 5.50
C ASN A 127 -7.68 -5.29 5.44
N ASP A 128 -7.93 -4.46 6.45
CA ASP A 128 -7.58 -3.04 6.47
C ASP A 128 -6.52 -2.71 7.54
N ILE A 129 -6.09 -3.69 8.36
CA ILE A 129 -5.08 -3.48 9.42
C ILE A 129 -3.79 -4.19 9.04
N VAL A 130 -2.75 -3.40 8.76
CA VAL A 130 -1.36 -3.86 8.70
C VAL A 130 -0.93 -4.14 10.14
N THR A 131 -0.49 -5.37 10.43
CA THR A 131 -0.12 -5.83 11.77
C THR A 131 1.01 -5.03 12.43
N ASP A 132 1.75 -4.22 11.65
CA ASP A 132 2.86 -3.40 12.16
C ASP A 132 2.41 -2.10 12.85
N ASP A 133 1.22 -1.57 12.55
CA ASP A 133 0.69 -0.35 13.20
C ASP A 133 0.16 -0.62 14.64
N LEU A 134 0.18 -1.88 15.11
CA LEU A 134 -0.13 -2.26 16.51
C LEU A 134 1.03 -2.05 17.48
N VAL A 135 2.18 -1.58 17.00
CA VAL A 135 3.34 -1.23 17.84
C VAL A 135 3.44 0.29 17.94
N SER A 136 3.56 0.77 19.18
CA SER A 136 3.90 2.14 19.62
C SER A 136 2.79 3.21 19.63
N SER A 137 1.95 3.16 20.67
CA SER A 137 1.43 4.36 21.35
C SER A 137 2.24 4.72 22.61
N SER A 138 3.50 4.27 22.72
CA SER A 138 4.43 4.75 23.74
C SER A 138 4.93 6.14 23.34
N ALA A 139 4.24 7.17 23.80
CA ALA A 139 4.62 8.56 23.56
C ALA A 139 5.90 8.95 24.31
N ALA A 140 6.74 9.70 23.59
CA ALA A 140 7.59 10.81 24.00
C ALA A 140 7.84 11.04 25.50
N GLY A 141 9.11 10.95 25.88
CA GLY A 141 9.69 11.54 27.07
C GLY A 141 11.16 11.15 27.24
N ASP A 142 11.98 12.14 27.60
CA ASP A 142 13.29 12.06 28.29
C ASP A 142 14.61 12.11 27.48
N ASP A 143 15.16 13.34 27.43
CA ASP A 143 16.39 13.77 28.09
C ASP A 143 17.66 12.87 28.07
N GLY A 144 18.70 13.40 27.43
CA GLY A 144 19.95 13.74 28.12
C GLY A 144 20.80 12.64 28.79
N ASN A 145 21.83 12.24 28.05
CA ASN A 145 23.24 12.28 28.49
C ASN A 145 23.89 11.05 29.21
N HIS A 146 25.12 10.79 28.76
CA HIS A 146 26.27 10.13 29.38
C HIS A 146 26.40 8.58 29.51
N ALA A 147 27.59 8.17 29.04
CA ALA A 147 28.50 7.14 29.57
C ALA A 147 28.48 5.76 28.90
N TYR A 148 29.42 5.55 27.96
CA TYR A 148 30.18 4.29 27.90
C TYR A 148 31.63 4.59 27.55
N LYS A 149 32.48 4.48 28.58
CA LYS A 149 33.94 4.54 28.53
C LYS A 149 34.46 3.14 28.89
N ASP A 150 35.59 2.80 28.29
CA ASP A 150 36.61 1.88 28.81
C ASP A 150 36.29 0.37 28.79
N TYR A 151 36.56 -0.28 27.66
CA TYR A 151 37.08 -1.65 27.64
C TYR A 151 38.03 -1.79 26.44
N PHE A 152 39.34 -1.83 26.70
CA PHE A 152 40.33 -2.75 26.11
C PHE A 152 41.74 -2.22 26.40
N LYS A 153 42.39 -2.80 27.42
CA LYS A 153 43.84 -2.73 27.59
C LYS A 153 44.31 -3.99 28.32
N ALA A 154 44.74 -4.98 27.56
CA ALA A 154 45.76 -5.97 27.94
C ALA A 154 45.90 -6.99 26.81
N THR A 155 47.08 -7.03 26.18
CA THR A 155 47.84 -8.26 25.89
C THR A 155 49.15 -7.86 25.22
N GLU A 156 50.24 -7.90 25.99
CA GLU A 156 51.61 -8.06 25.47
C GLU A 156 51.98 -9.55 25.48
N ASP A 157 53.01 -9.87 24.67
CA ASP A 157 53.77 -11.11 24.56
C ASP A 157 53.17 -12.27 23.74
N VAL A 158 53.23 -12.10 22.42
CA VAL A 158 53.21 -13.22 21.46
C VAL A 158 54.64 -13.50 20.99
N SER A 159 55.15 -14.68 21.30
CA SER A 159 56.47 -15.12 20.86
C SER A 159 56.58 -15.10 19.33
N VAL A 160 57.75 -14.70 18.81
CA VAL A 160 58.04 -14.62 17.36
C VAL A 160 57.79 -15.96 16.64
N GLN A 161 57.87 -17.09 17.37
CA GLN A 161 57.59 -18.43 16.84
C GLN A 161 56.10 -18.64 16.52
N SER A 162 55.20 -18.05 17.32
CA SER A 162 53.75 -18.11 17.11
C SER A 162 53.34 -17.32 15.87
N VAL A 163 53.98 -16.18 15.63
CA VAL A 163 53.72 -15.32 14.46
C VAL A 163 54.19 -16.00 13.17
N LEU A 164 55.38 -16.61 13.18
CA LEU A 164 55.89 -17.35 12.03
C LEU A 164 55.01 -18.55 11.66
N MET A 165 54.52 -19.30 12.66
CA MET A 165 53.63 -20.43 12.40
C MET A 165 52.25 -19.97 11.89
N ALA A 166 51.71 -18.87 12.42
CA ALA A 166 50.48 -18.27 11.95
C ALA A 166 50.60 -17.76 10.51
N MET A 167 51.71 -17.11 10.15
CA MET A 167 51.96 -16.66 8.77
C MET A 167 52.07 -17.84 7.79
N PHE A 168 52.69 -18.95 8.20
CA PHE A 168 52.79 -20.15 7.37
C PHE A 168 51.42 -20.82 7.16
N LEU A 169 50.59 -20.88 8.21
CA LEU A 169 49.22 -21.40 8.13
C LEU A 169 48.33 -20.52 7.25
N VAL A 170 48.45 -19.19 7.36
CA VAL A 170 47.73 -18.25 6.50
C VAL A 170 48.15 -18.45 5.05
N ALA A 171 49.45 -18.56 4.74
CA ALA A 171 49.92 -18.79 3.38
C ALA A 171 49.37 -20.10 2.77
N LEU A 172 49.35 -21.19 3.55
CA LEU A 172 48.76 -22.46 3.14
C LEU A 172 47.25 -22.35 2.91
N HIS A 173 46.54 -21.60 3.76
CA HIS A 173 45.11 -21.34 3.58
C HIS A 173 44.83 -20.52 2.32
N THR A 174 45.63 -19.50 2.04
CA THR A 174 45.48 -18.68 0.83
C THR A 174 45.70 -19.52 -0.43
N ILE A 175 46.69 -20.41 -0.44
CA ILE A 175 46.93 -21.33 -1.56
C ILE A 175 45.75 -22.29 -1.75
N ALA A 176 45.20 -22.83 -0.66
CA ALA A 176 44.03 -23.71 -0.71
C ALA A 176 42.78 -22.98 -1.25
N VAL A 177 42.53 -21.75 -0.80
CA VAL A 177 41.40 -20.93 -1.28
C VAL A 177 41.55 -20.61 -2.77
N VAL A 178 42.75 -20.25 -3.23
CA VAL A 178 43.01 -20.00 -4.66
C VAL A 178 42.81 -21.26 -5.50
N ALA A 179 43.24 -22.43 -5.01
CA ALA A 179 43.01 -23.70 -5.69
C ALA A 179 41.52 -24.05 -5.81
N VAL A 180 40.74 -23.87 -4.73
CA VAL A 180 39.29 -24.07 -4.74
C VAL A 180 38.62 -23.08 -5.70
N PHE A 181 39.04 -21.82 -5.70
CA PHE A 181 38.49 -20.81 -6.61
C PHE A 181 38.79 -21.12 -8.07
N ALA A 182 40.00 -21.63 -8.38
CA ALA A 182 40.36 -22.08 -9.72
C ALA A 182 39.47 -23.24 -10.19
N VAL A 183 39.17 -24.21 -9.32
CA VAL A 183 38.23 -25.31 -9.62
C VAL A 183 36.82 -24.79 -9.86
N PHE A 184 36.36 -23.80 -9.09
CA PHE A 184 35.06 -23.15 -9.32
C PHE A 184 34.99 -22.41 -10.65
N VAL A 185 36.04 -21.66 -11.00
CA VAL A 185 36.11 -20.93 -12.29
C VAL A 185 36.14 -21.90 -13.47
N ILE A 186 36.90 -22.99 -13.36
CA ILE A 186 36.94 -24.04 -14.39
C ILE A 186 35.56 -24.71 -14.53
N SER A 187 34.92 -25.04 -13.40
CA SER A 187 33.58 -25.65 -13.38
C SER A 187 32.51 -24.71 -13.96
N ALA A 188 32.56 -23.41 -13.61
CA ALA A 188 31.68 -22.39 -14.17
C ALA A 188 31.91 -22.20 -15.67
N TYR A 189 33.16 -22.23 -16.14
CA TYR A 189 33.49 -22.17 -17.56
C TYR A 189 32.90 -23.35 -18.33
N PHE A 190 33.01 -24.58 -17.80
CA PHE A 190 32.38 -25.76 -18.39
C PHE A 190 30.85 -25.70 -18.32
N ALA A 191 30.27 -25.20 -17.23
CA ALA A 191 28.82 -25.01 -17.10
C ALA A 191 28.28 -23.99 -18.11
N VAL A 192 28.97 -22.87 -18.31
CA VAL A 192 28.60 -21.85 -19.32
C VAL A 192 28.74 -22.41 -20.74
N LYS A 193 29.80 -23.19 -21.01
CA LYS A 193 30.01 -23.84 -22.32
C LYS A 193 28.96 -24.92 -22.59
N ALA A 194 28.56 -25.68 -21.58
CA ALA A 194 27.46 -26.65 -21.65
C ALA A 194 26.10 -25.95 -21.83
N CYS A 195 25.84 -24.86 -21.11
CA CYS A 195 24.64 -24.04 -21.27
C CYS A 195 24.54 -23.44 -22.68
N ARG A 196 25.64 -22.97 -23.28
CA ARG A 196 25.66 -22.49 -24.68
C ARG A 196 25.39 -23.60 -25.70
N HIS A 197 25.76 -24.84 -25.39
CA HIS A 197 25.45 -25.99 -26.24
C HIS A 197 23.99 -26.44 -26.08
N PHE A 198 23.40 -26.25 -24.88
CA PHE A 198 21.99 -26.54 -24.62
C PHE A 198 21.04 -25.47 -25.16
N THR A 199 21.40 -24.18 -25.11
CA THR A 199 20.56 -23.10 -25.66
C THR A 199 20.44 -23.16 -27.18
N LYS A 200 21.46 -23.68 -27.90
CA LYS A 200 21.37 -23.92 -29.35
C LYS A 200 20.42 -25.08 -29.73
N LYS A 201 20.02 -25.92 -28.76
CA LYS A 201 19.10 -27.06 -28.96
C LYS A 201 17.72 -26.85 -28.32
N ARG A 202 17.51 -25.73 -27.60
CA ARG A 202 16.30 -25.45 -26.80
C ARG A 202 15.48 -24.25 -27.31
N THR A 203 15.84 -23.68 -28.46
CA THR A 203 15.01 -22.66 -29.15
C THR A 203 13.71 -23.24 -29.72
N ASP A 204 13.49 -24.55 -29.63
CA ASP A 204 12.27 -25.21 -30.15
C ASP A 204 11.32 -25.79 -29.10
N GLN A 205 11.61 -25.81 -27.79
CA GLN A 205 10.67 -26.40 -26.82
C GLN A 205 10.70 -25.72 -25.43
N THR A 206 9.58 -25.04 -25.15
CA THR A 206 8.89 -24.84 -23.85
C THR A 206 9.70 -24.37 -22.64
N ILE A 207 9.39 -23.15 -22.19
CA ILE A 207 9.74 -22.62 -20.87
C ILE A 207 8.65 -23.06 -19.87
N SER A 208 9.07 -23.81 -18.85
CA SER A 208 8.30 -24.15 -17.66
C SER A 208 8.72 -23.18 -16.55
N LEU A 209 7.77 -22.42 -16.00
CA LEU A 209 7.92 -21.68 -14.74
C LEU A 209 7.50 -22.62 -13.61
N GLU A 210 8.42 -22.95 -12.71
CA GLU A 210 8.09 -23.47 -11.38
C GLU A 210 8.41 -22.36 -10.38
N ASN A 211 7.45 -22.07 -9.50
CA ASN A 211 7.47 -21.11 -8.37
C ASN A 211 6.96 -19.68 -8.65
N ALA A 212 5.83 -19.53 -9.34
CA ALA A 212 4.99 -18.35 -9.18
C ALA A 212 3.64 -18.77 -8.57
N ASP A 213 3.18 -18.04 -7.56
CA ASP A 213 1.91 -18.24 -6.86
C ASP A 213 0.77 -18.63 -7.82
N SER A 214 -0.08 -19.58 -7.40
CA SER A 214 -1.30 -20.00 -8.12
C SER A 214 -2.19 -18.84 -8.60
N ALA A 215 -2.05 -17.67 -7.97
CA ALA A 215 -2.70 -16.43 -8.38
C ALA A 215 -2.17 -15.85 -9.72
N GLY A 216 -0.89 -16.01 -10.04
CA GLY A 216 -0.30 -15.56 -11.31
C GLY A 216 -0.71 -16.46 -12.48
N GLU A 217 -0.71 -17.78 -12.26
CA GLU A 217 -1.13 -18.75 -13.28
C GLU A 217 -2.61 -18.62 -13.65
N GLN A 218 -3.48 -18.41 -12.65
CA GLN A 218 -4.90 -18.19 -12.93
C GLN A 218 -5.14 -16.86 -13.66
N LEU A 219 -4.35 -15.82 -13.37
CA LEU A 219 -4.43 -14.55 -14.09
C LEU A 219 -4.01 -14.74 -15.55
N LEU A 220 -2.89 -15.43 -15.80
CA LEU A 220 -2.40 -15.73 -17.15
C LEU A 220 -3.39 -16.61 -17.93
N SER A 221 -3.99 -17.61 -17.29
CA SER A 221 -5.04 -18.44 -17.90
C SER A 221 -6.28 -17.63 -18.29
N ASP A 222 -6.74 -16.74 -17.41
CA ASP A 222 -7.87 -15.84 -17.70
C ASP A 222 -7.54 -14.88 -18.86
N MET A 223 -6.27 -14.46 -19.00
CA MET A 223 -5.80 -13.56 -20.07
C MET A 223 -5.77 -14.23 -21.46
N PHE A 224 -5.42 -15.52 -21.55
CA PHE A 224 -5.40 -16.23 -22.84
C PHE A 224 -6.80 -16.53 -23.40
N GLN A 225 -7.80 -16.67 -22.53
CA GLN A 225 -9.19 -16.89 -22.94
C GLN A 225 -9.80 -15.63 -23.61
N GLU A 226 -9.39 -14.43 -23.20
CA GLU A 226 -9.98 -13.14 -23.62
C GLU A 226 -9.58 -12.73 -25.07
N GLN A 227 -8.46 -13.24 -25.61
CA GLN A 227 -8.00 -12.89 -26.98
C GLN A 227 -8.77 -13.59 -28.11
N HIS A 228 -9.44 -14.72 -27.84
CA HIS A 228 -10.18 -15.47 -28.87
C HIS A 228 -11.60 -14.91 -29.14
N GLU A 229 -12.03 -13.89 -28.39
CA GLU A 229 -13.38 -13.30 -28.44
C GLU A 229 -13.55 -12.10 -29.39
N LEU A 230 -12.53 -11.72 -30.17
CA LEU A 230 -12.56 -10.53 -31.05
C LEU A 230 -13.55 -10.61 -32.23
N GLN A 231 -14.22 -11.76 -32.44
CA GLN A 231 -15.32 -11.91 -33.41
C GLN A 231 -16.71 -11.97 -32.77
N ASN A 232 -16.80 -11.93 -31.43
CA ASN A 232 -18.08 -11.94 -30.73
C ASN A 232 -18.77 -10.56 -30.84
N VAL A 233 -20.05 -10.55 -31.23
CA VAL A 233 -20.88 -9.34 -31.33
C VAL A 233 -20.89 -8.57 -30.00
N ASP A 234 -20.85 -9.27 -28.86
CA ASP A 234 -20.85 -8.66 -27.53
C ASP A 234 -19.55 -7.91 -27.24
N THR A 235 -18.40 -8.49 -27.56
CA THR A 235 -17.09 -7.83 -27.44
C THR A 235 -17.02 -6.61 -28.34
N LEU A 236 -17.53 -6.73 -29.57
CA LEU A 236 -17.59 -5.61 -30.49
C LEU A 236 -18.52 -4.50 -29.99
N LEU A 237 -19.66 -4.85 -29.42
CA LEU A 237 -20.60 -3.90 -28.81
C LEU A 237 -19.95 -3.18 -27.63
N LYS A 238 -19.32 -3.90 -26.71
CA LYS A 238 -18.59 -3.33 -25.56
C LYS A 238 -17.53 -2.32 -26.01
N ASN A 239 -16.67 -2.70 -26.97
CA ASN A 239 -15.64 -1.80 -27.50
C ASN A 239 -16.25 -0.57 -28.21
N THR A 240 -17.40 -0.75 -28.87
CA THR A 240 -18.13 0.35 -29.51
C THR A 240 -18.70 1.32 -28.47
N ILE A 241 -19.15 0.81 -27.31
CA ILE A 241 -19.62 1.62 -26.18
C ILE A 241 -18.46 2.40 -25.55
N ILE A 242 -17.33 1.72 -25.25
CA ILE A 242 -16.12 2.35 -24.70
C ILE A 242 -15.66 3.50 -25.61
N THR A 243 -15.59 3.25 -26.91
CA THR A 243 -15.19 4.27 -27.91
C THR A 243 -16.25 5.34 -28.19
N GLY A 244 -17.45 5.23 -27.62
CA GLY A 244 -18.50 6.25 -27.77
C GLY A 244 -19.16 6.32 -29.14
N LYS A 245 -19.13 5.24 -29.95
CA LYS A 245 -19.66 5.24 -31.32
C LYS A 245 -21.16 4.92 -31.36
N ALA A 246 -21.98 5.88 -30.92
CA ALA A 246 -23.43 5.76 -30.73
C ALA A 246 -24.22 5.09 -31.89
N ASP A 247 -23.95 5.47 -33.15
CA ASP A 247 -24.69 4.92 -34.29
C ASP A 247 -24.37 3.44 -34.54
N ARG A 248 -23.12 3.03 -34.29
CA ARG A 248 -22.73 1.63 -34.39
C ARG A 248 -23.32 0.80 -33.25
N VAL A 249 -23.47 1.38 -32.06
CA VAL A 249 -24.17 0.73 -30.94
C VAL A 249 -25.61 0.39 -31.31
N LYS A 250 -26.35 1.30 -31.97
CA LYS A 250 -27.73 1.03 -32.45
C LYS A 250 -27.80 -0.19 -33.37
N THR A 251 -26.82 -0.36 -34.25
CA THR A 251 -26.74 -1.48 -35.19
C THR A 251 -26.43 -2.78 -34.47
N LEU A 252 -25.44 -2.78 -33.57
CA LEU A 252 -25.01 -3.97 -32.83
C LEU A 252 -26.07 -4.45 -31.81
N LEU A 253 -26.81 -3.53 -31.17
CA LEU A 253 -27.91 -3.88 -30.25
C LEU A 253 -29.08 -4.61 -30.92
N ARG A 254 -29.16 -4.61 -32.27
CA ARG A 254 -30.13 -5.41 -33.03
C ARG A 254 -29.66 -6.85 -33.24
N GLN A 255 -28.38 -7.11 -33.00
CA GLN A 255 -27.71 -8.38 -33.29
C GLN A 255 -27.32 -9.15 -32.02
N THR A 256 -27.55 -8.59 -30.84
CA THR A 256 -27.27 -9.24 -29.54
C THR A 256 -28.48 -9.23 -28.63
N ASP A 257 -28.56 -10.26 -27.79
CA ASP A 257 -29.52 -10.39 -26.70
C ASP A 257 -28.97 -9.77 -25.38
N ASN A 258 -27.67 -9.45 -25.31
CA ASN A 258 -27.02 -8.97 -24.10
C ASN A 258 -27.14 -7.44 -23.90
N ARG A 259 -28.37 -6.92 -23.99
CA ARG A 259 -28.65 -5.49 -23.81
C ARG A 259 -28.37 -5.00 -22.39
N HIS A 260 -28.55 -5.87 -21.40
CA HIS A 260 -28.36 -5.51 -20.01
C HIS A 260 -26.89 -5.23 -19.69
N ASP A 261 -25.95 -6.07 -20.13
CA ASP A 261 -24.52 -5.79 -19.91
C ASP A 261 -24.05 -4.58 -20.73
N ALA A 262 -24.60 -4.37 -21.92
CA ALA A 262 -24.37 -3.16 -22.69
C ALA A 262 -24.84 -1.90 -21.95
N TYR A 263 -25.97 -1.97 -21.24
CA TYR A 263 -26.48 -0.87 -20.43
C TYR A 263 -25.57 -0.60 -19.22
N VAL A 264 -25.15 -1.64 -18.50
CA VAL A 264 -24.17 -1.54 -17.40
C VAL A 264 -22.87 -0.93 -17.90
N GLU A 265 -22.36 -1.36 -19.05
CA GLU A 265 -21.15 -0.79 -19.66
C GLU A 265 -21.32 0.69 -19.99
N ALA A 266 -22.45 1.09 -20.59
CA ALA A 266 -22.72 2.48 -20.93
C ALA A 266 -22.73 3.39 -19.69
N HIS A 267 -23.25 2.88 -18.56
CA HIS A 267 -23.19 3.56 -17.26
C HIS A 267 -21.76 3.66 -16.70
N ILE A 268 -20.97 2.58 -16.75
CA ILE A 268 -19.57 2.60 -16.32
C ILE A 268 -18.78 3.64 -17.11
N GLN A 269 -19.00 3.73 -18.42
CA GLN A 269 -18.31 4.66 -19.32
C GLN A 269 -18.91 6.08 -19.33
N ALA A 270 -19.96 6.32 -18.52
CA ALA A 270 -20.71 7.58 -18.47
C ALA A 270 -21.18 8.11 -19.84
N LYS A 271 -21.53 7.23 -20.78
CA LYS A 271 -21.94 7.60 -22.15
C LYS A 271 -23.43 7.89 -22.23
N LYS A 272 -23.83 9.10 -21.82
CA LYS A 272 -25.24 9.53 -21.71
C LYS A 272 -26.07 9.31 -22.97
N ASP A 273 -25.51 9.60 -24.14
CA ASP A 273 -26.12 9.39 -25.45
C ASP A 273 -26.40 7.90 -25.73
N ILE A 274 -25.44 7.04 -25.41
CA ILE A 274 -25.58 5.59 -25.54
C ILE A 274 -26.59 5.03 -24.53
N ILE A 275 -26.57 5.52 -23.28
CA ILE A 275 -27.57 5.17 -22.26
C ILE A 275 -28.98 5.50 -22.78
N GLN A 276 -29.18 6.69 -23.36
CA GLN A 276 -30.46 7.09 -23.97
C GLN A 276 -30.85 6.20 -25.15
N ILE A 277 -29.89 5.81 -26.00
CA ILE A 277 -30.14 4.90 -27.13
C ILE A 277 -30.62 3.53 -26.64
N ILE A 278 -30.01 3.00 -25.59
CA ILE A 278 -30.39 1.71 -25.01
C ILE A 278 -31.76 1.82 -24.33
N SER A 279 -32.04 2.94 -23.64
CA SER A 279 -33.28 3.12 -22.88
C SER A 279 -34.52 3.42 -23.74
N VAL A 280 -34.40 4.15 -24.84
CA VAL A 280 -35.55 4.52 -25.71
C VAL A 280 -36.24 3.29 -26.32
N LYS A 281 -35.55 2.16 -26.41
CA LYS A 281 -36.12 0.89 -26.88
C LYS A 281 -36.84 0.07 -25.79
N GLU A 282 -36.87 0.52 -24.54
CA GLU A 282 -37.55 -0.17 -23.43
C GLU A 282 -39.08 -0.13 -23.55
N ASN A 283 -39.63 0.77 -24.38
CA ASN A 283 -41.06 0.80 -24.72
C ASN A 283 -41.54 -0.45 -25.50
N GLU A 284 -40.65 -1.38 -25.87
CA GLU A 284 -40.97 -2.70 -26.42
C GLU A 284 -41.01 -3.83 -25.35
N GLY A 285 -40.99 -3.50 -24.05
CA GLY A 285 -41.30 -4.46 -22.96
C GLY A 285 -40.09 -5.09 -22.27
N ILE A 286 -38.92 -4.46 -22.31
CA ILE A 286 -37.79 -4.82 -21.45
C ILE A 286 -37.92 -3.97 -20.19
N GLU A 287 -38.50 -4.51 -19.13
CA GLU A 287 -38.41 -3.92 -17.80
C GLU A 287 -36.92 -3.75 -17.47
N ILE A 288 -36.44 -2.51 -17.27
CA ILE A 288 -35.14 -2.30 -16.65
C ILE A 288 -35.20 -3.04 -15.31
N PRO A 289 -34.42 -4.11 -15.12
CA PRO A 289 -34.47 -4.81 -13.87
C PRO A 289 -33.81 -3.92 -12.83
N ASP A 290 -34.65 -3.53 -11.88
CA ASP A 290 -34.34 -3.66 -10.46
C ASP A 290 -33.62 -2.46 -9.81
N ASN A 291 -33.94 -2.24 -8.52
CA ASN A 291 -33.27 -1.30 -7.61
C ASN A 291 -31.75 -1.59 -7.45
N ASN A 292 -31.22 -2.54 -8.21
CA ASN A 292 -29.90 -3.12 -8.10
C ASN A 292 -28.94 -2.71 -9.24
N LEU A 293 -29.37 -1.91 -10.22
CA LEU A 293 -28.50 -1.46 -11.32
C LEU A 293 -27.26 -0.72 -10.81
N ILE A 294 -27.44 0.21 -9.87
CA ILE A 294 -26.33 0.97 -9.25
C ILE A 294 -25.34 0.00 -8.60
N SER A 295 -25.82 -0.92 -7.79
CA SER A 295 -24.98 -1.94 -7.15
C SER A 295 -24.25 -2.80 -8.17
N ARG A 296 -24.90 -3.20 -9.27
CA ARG A 296 -24.28 -3.99 -10.34
C ARG A 296 -23.18 -3.21 -11.05
N VAL A 297 -23.44 -1.95 -11.43
CA VAL A 297 -22.45 -1.03 -12.02
C VAL A 297 -21.24 -0.89 -11.10
N ILE A 298 -21.46 -0.60 -9.81
CA ILE A 298 -20.40 -0.48 -8.81
C ILE A 298 -19.61 -1.78 -8.68
N ASN A 299 -20.28 -2.93 -8.57
CA ASN A 299 -19.62 -4.23 -8.41
C ASN A 299 -18.76 -4.60 -9.63
N VAL A 300 -19.26 -4.35 -10.85
CA VAL A 300 -18.50 -4.61 -12.09
C VAL A 300 -17.29 -3.68 -12.17
N LEU A 301 -17.46 -2.39 -11.89
CA LEU A 301 -16.37 -1.41 -11.88
C LEU A 301 -15.29 -1.78 -10.85
N GLN A 302 -15.69 -2.10 -9.61
CA GLN A 302 -14.76 -2.52 -8.57
C GLN A 302 -14.01 -3.80 -8.95
N LYS A 303 -14.69 -4.79 -9.56
CA LYS A 303 -14.04 -6.01 -10.04
C LYS A 303 -12.96 -5.71 -11.10
N ARG A 304 -13.23 -4.79 -12.03
CA ARG A 304 -12.27 -4.37 -13.07
C ARG A 304 -11.08 -3.62 -12.47
N ILE A 305 -11.35 -2.65 -11.60
CA ILE A 305 -10.31 -1.91 -10.87
C ILE A 305 -9.41 -2.88 -10.08
N ASN A 306 -10.00 -3.84 -9.35
CA ASN A 306 -9.25 -4.84 -8.60
C ASN A 306 -8.39 -5.73 -9.49
N LYS A 307 -8.85 -6.08 -10.70
CA LYS A 307 -8.02 -6.82 -11.68
C LYS A 307 -6.81 -6.00 -12.12
N VAL A 308 -7.00 -4.71 -12.41
CA VAL A 308 -5.89 -3.80 -12.77
C VAL A 308 -4.87 -3.73 -11.63
N PHE A 309 -5.33 -3.49 -10.40
CA PHE A 309 -4.43 -3.40 -9.25
C PHE A 309 -3.77 -4.74 -8.87
N ARG A 310 -4.40 -5.88 -9.16
CA ARG A 310 -3.76 -7.20 -9.05
C ARG A 310 -2.64 -7.37 -10.06
N ALA A 311 -2.82 -6.95 -11.32
CA ALA A 311 -1.74 -6.94 -12.30
C ALA A 311 -0.61 -5.99 -11.86
N ALA A 312 -0.97 -4.83 -11.31
CA ALA A 312 -0.01 -3.85 -10.79
C ALA A 312 0.80 -4.38 -9.60
N SER A 313 0.17 -5.15 -8.70
CA SER A 313 0.84 -5.73 -7.53
C SER A 313 1.91 -6.77 -7.87
N VAL A 314 1.81 -7.38 -9.06
CA VAL A 314 2.79 -8.33 -9.59
C VAL A 314 3.69 -7.72 -10.68
N GLY A 315 3.60 -6.39 -10.88
CA GLY A 315 4.43 -5.64 -11.84
C GLY A 315 4.23 -5.98 -13.31
N ILE A 316 3.10 -6.59 -13.69
CA ILE A 316 2.80 -6.91 -15.09
C ILE A 316 2.12 -5.70 -15.73
N TYR A 317 2.88 -4.89 -16.45
CA TYR A 317 2.37 -3.70 -17.14
C TYR A 317 1.88 -4.00 -18.57
N ARG A 318 2.67 -4.73 -19.37
CA ARG A 318 2.39 -5.08 -20.77
C ARG A 318 1.82 -6.50 -20.90
N GLY A 319 1.46 -6.91 -22.12
CA GLY A 319 1.12 -8.30 -22.45
C GLY A 319 -0.15 -8.81 -21.76
N GLY A 320 -1.21 -7.99 -21.72
CA GLY A 320 -2.42 -8.27 -20.96
C GLY A 320 -2.36 -7.83 -19.49
N GLY A 321 -1.28 -7.15 -19.10
CA GLY A 321 -1.12 -6.48 -17.81
C GLY A 321 -1.95 -5.19 -17.66
N VAL A 322 -1.48 -4.32 -16.78
CA VAL A 322 -2.14 -3.04 -16.43
C VAL A 322 -2.57 -2.26 -17.67
N LYS A 323 -1.69 -2.05 -18.66
CA LYS A 323 -2.01 -1.26 -19.86
C LYS A 323 -3.20 -1.82 -20.63
N THR A 324 -3.14 -3.12 -20.96
CA THR A 324 -4.21 -3.79 -21.70
C THR A 324 -5.52 -3.82 -20.91
N LEU A 325 -5.45 -3.97 -19.58
CA LEU A 325 -6.64 -3.95 -18.72
C LEU A 325 -7.27 -2.55 -18.64
N LEU A 326 -6.48 -1.48 -18.57
CA LEU A 326 -6.98 -0.11 -18.63
C LEU A 326 -7.69 0.15 -19.97
N GLU A 327 -7.02 -0.17 -21.08
CA GLU A 327 -7.57 0.00 -22.44
C GLU A 327 -8.85 -0.81 -22.66
N SER A 328 -8.84 -2.11 -22.31
CA SER A 328 -9.97 -3.02 -22.54
C SER A 328 -11.19 -2.72 -21.65
N TYR A 329 -10.98 -2.09 -20.51
CA TYR A 329 -12.05 -1.67 -19.60
C TYR A 329 -12.43 -0.20 -19.75
N GLY A 330 -11.74 0.57 -20.60
CA GLY A 330 -11.93 2.01 -20.72
C GLY A 330 -11.70 2.74 -19.40
N LEU A 331 -10.79 2.24 -18.55
CA LEU A 331 -10.47 2.85 -17.27
C LEU A 331 -9.30 3.83 -17.44
N PRO A 332 -9.35 5.02 -16.83
CA PRO A 332 -8.21 5.93 -16.85
C PRO A 332 -7.10 5.46 -15.91
N GLY A 333 -5.85 5.84 -16.16
CA GLY A 333 -4.74 5.62 -15.21
C GLY A 333 -4.90 6.36 -13.86
N THR A 334 -5.89 7.26 -13.74
CA THR A 334 -6.23 7.98 -12.52
C THR A 334 -7.03 7.16 -11.50
N ILE A 335 -7.37 5.90 -11.81
CA ILE A 335 -8.05 5.00 -10.87
C ILE A 335 -7.27 4.82 -9.56
N ARG A 336 -8.01 4.51 -8.50
CA ARG A 336 -7.49 4.25 -7.15
C ARG A 336 -8.12 3.00 -6.58
N ASP A 337 -7.36 2.30 -5.74
CA ASP A 337 -7.88 1.16 -4.98
C ASP A 337 -8.72 1.64 -3.77
N LYS A 338 -9.20 0.69 -2.97
CA LYS A 338 -9.95 0.97 -1.73
C LYS A 338 -9.14 1.72 -0.66
N ARG A 339 -7.81 1.71 -0.75
CA ARG A 339 -6.88 2.43 0.14
C ARG A 339 -6.56 3.83 -0.41
N GLY A 340 -7.13 4.23 -1.55
CA GLY A 340 -6.79 5.46 -2.22
C GLY A 340 -5.45 5.42 -2.97
N CYS A 341 -4.75 4.28 -2.98
CA CYS A 341 -3.49 4.10 -3.68
C CYS A 341 -3.73 4.14 -5.19
N SER A 342 -2.94 4.96 -5.89
CA SER A 342 -2.88 4.99 -7.35
C SER A 342 -1.89 3.97 -7.90
N LEU A 343 -1.88 3.76 -9.22
CA LEU A 343 -0.89 2.89 -9.88
C LEU A 343 0.56 3.33 -9.62
N LEU A 344 0.80 4.63 -9.45
CA LEU A 344 2.12 5.15 -9.07
C LEU A 344 2.58 4.63 -7.69
N HIS A 345 1.66 4.47 -6.74
CA HIS A 345 2.00 3.88 -5.44
C HIS A 345 2.41 2.43 -5.61
N TYR A 346 1.68 1.65 -6.40
CA TYR A 346 2.04 0.26 -6.67
C TYR A 346 3.39 0.12 -7.37
N MET A 347 3.75 1.03 -8.28
CA MET A 347 5.09 1.05 -8.90
C MET A 347 6.20 1.21 -7.86
N ALA A 348 5.96 1.98 -6.79
CA ALA A 348 6.92 2.20 -5.72
C ALA A 348 6.83 1.16 -4.59
N GLU A 349 5.65 0.62 -4.27
CA GLU A 349 5.39 -0.28 -3.13
C GLU A 349 5.75 -1.73 -3.46
N THR A 350 5.65 -2.15 -4.73
CA THR A 350 5.78 -3.55 -5.13
C THR A 350 7.25 -3.94 -5.35
N LEU A 351 7.72 -4.88 -4.53
CA LEU A 351 9.12 -5.29 -4.48
C LEU A 351 9.29 -6.78 -4.80
N ASN A 352 10.38 -7.11 -5.48
CA ASN A 352 10.90 -8.48 -5.55
C ASN A 352 11.43 -8.91 -4.17
N GLU A 353 11.70 -10.21 -4.00
CA GLU A 353 12.30 -10.77 -2.77
C GLU A 353 13.64 -10.11 -2.41
N ASP A 354 14.35 -9.60 -3.42
CA ASP A 354 15.64 -8.97 -3.24
C ASP A 354 15.55 -7.51 -2.78
N GLY A 355 14.33 -6.95 -2.70
CA GLY A 355 14.02 -5.57 -2.36
C GLY A 355 13.98 -4.61 -3.55
N SER A 356 14.28 -5.06 -4.77
CA SER A 356 14.19 -4.23 -5.97
C SER A 356 12.74 -4.01 -6.42
N PRO A 357 12.41 -2.89 -7.09
CA PRO A 357 11.08 -2.70 -7.65
C PRO A 357 10.78 -3.74 -8.73
N ILE A 358 9.57 -4.32 -8.68
CA ILE A 358 9.12 -5.29 -9.69
C ILE A 358 8.94 -4.58 -11.05
N TRP A 359 8.50 -3.34 -11.02
CA TRP A 359 8.26 -2.55 -12.23
C TRP A 359 9.57 -2.13 -12.89
N SER A 360 9.68 -2.38 -14.20
CA SER A 360 10.83 -1.98 -14.98
C SER A 360 10.83 -0.47 -15.26
N TYR A 361 12.02 0.08 -15.51
CA TYR A 361 12.18 1.49 -15.91
C TYR A 361 11.37 1.84 -17.16
N ASP A 362 11.34 0.96 -18.15
CA ASP A 362 10.64 1.19 -19.42
C ASP A 362 9.12 1.13 -19.25
N ASP A 363 8.62 0.25 -18.38
CA ASP A 363 7.19 0.17 -18.08
C ASP A 363 6.70 1.41 -17.33
N ILE A 364 7.50 1.90 -16.36
CA ILE A 364 7.17 3.15 -15.64
C ILE A 364 7.18 4.33 -16.61
N ASN A 365 8.18 4.45 -17.50
CA ASN A 365 8.20 5.54 -18.48
C ASN A 365 7.03 5.48 -19.46
N ASP A 366 6.75 4.30 -20.03
CA ASP A 366 5.63 4.16 -20.95
C ASP A 366 4.31 4.55 -20.27
N TYR A 367 4.09 4.13 -19.02
CA TYR A 367 2.94 4.58 -18.24
C TYR A 367 2.91 6.11 -18.08
N LEU A 368 4.03 6.72 -17.66
CA LEU A 368 4.13 8.16 -17.44
C LEU A 368 4.03 9.00 -18.71
N ASP A 369 4.18 8.40 -19.89
CA ASP A 369 4.10 9.06 -21.19
C ASP A 369 2.75 8.85 -21.89
N THR A 370 2.06 7.74 -21.61
CA THR A 370 0.86 7.33 -22.36
C THR A 370 -0.44 7.44 -21.57
N GLU A 371 -0.39 7.27 -20.25
CA GLU A 371 -1.60 7.21 -19.42
C GLU A 371 -1.91 8.57 -18.76
N GLU A 372 -3.19 8.80 -18.50
CA GLU A 372 -3.61 9.90 -17.63
C GLU A 372 -3.40 9.53 -16.16
N TYR A 373 -2.69 10.36 -15.39
CA TYR A 373 -2.46 10.13 -13.98
C TYR A 373 -2.40 11.43 -13.19
N TYR A 374 -2.64 11.32 -11.87
CA TYR A 374 -2.39 12.40 -10.93
C TYR A 374 -1.04 12.17 -10.24
N ILE A 375 -0.01 12.90 -10.65
CA ILE A 375 1.35 12.73 -10.14
C ILE A 375 1.48 12.96 -8.62
N ASN A 376 0.59 13.79 -8.07
CA ASN A 376 0.48 14.07 -6.63
C ASN A 376 -0.73 13.38 -5.99
N ALA A 377 -1.21 12.27 -6.57
CA ALA A 377 -2.19 11.43 -5.90
C ALA A 377 -1.68 11.02 -4.51
N VAL A 378 -2.57 11.08 -3.52
CA VAL A 378 -2.28 10.63 -2.14
C VAL A 378 -3.11 9.41 -1.75
N ASP A 379 -2.55 8.46 -1.02
CA ASP A 379 -3.29 7.36 -0.42
C ASP A 379 -4.17 7.81 0.79
N TYR A 380 -4.78 6.86 1.49
CA TYR A 380 -5.58 7.12 2.70
C TYR A 380 -4.78 7.72 3.87
N LYS A 381 -3.44 7.60 3.88
CA LYS A 381 -2.55 8.23 4.85
C LYS A 381 -2.06 9.62 4.39
N GLY A 382 -2.54 10.10 3.23
CA GLY A 382 -2.09 11.35 2.64
C GLY A 382 -0.70 11.24 2.00
N GLN A 383 -0.16 10.03 1.81
CA GLN A 383 1.17 9.80 1.26
C GLN A 383 1.12 9.86 -0.26
N THR A 384 2.06 10.58 -0.88
CA THR A 384 2.32 10.52 -2.33
C THR A 384 3.31 9.40 -2.65
N VAL A 385 3.51 9.10 -3.93
CA VAL A 385 4.53 8.13 -4.39
C VAL A 385 5.94 8.44 -3.86
N LEU A 386 6.30 9.71 -3.66
CA LEU A 386 7.60 10.08 -3.08
C LEU A 386 7.71 9.70 -1.59
N HIS A 387 6.60 9.75 -0.84
CA HIS A 387 6.59 9.26 0.54
C HIS A 387 6.79 7.74 0.59
N THR A 388 6.16 7.02 -0.34
CA THR A 388 6.35 5.57 -0.48
C THR A 388 7.81 5.24 -0.78
N LEU A 389 8.43 5.90 -1.75
CA LEU A 389 9.85 5.71 -2.07
C LEU A 389 10.78 6.06 -0.91
N ALA A 390 10.49 7.15 -0.17
CA ALA A 390 11.27 7.56 0.99
C ALA A 390 11.22 6.55 2.15
N GLY A 391 10.17 5.72 2.22
CA GLY A 391 10.00 4.69 3.24
C GLY A 391 10.92 3.48 3.09
N HIS A 392 11.49 3.26 1.90
CA HIS A 392 12.37 2.12 1.62
C HIS A 392 13.72 2.26 2.30
N GLN A 393 14.21 1.16 2.88
CA GLN A 393 15.51 1.12 3.53
C GLN A 393 16.64 1.22 2.51
N GLN A 394 17.66 2.00 2.85
CA GLN A 394 18.89 2.05 2.06
C GLN A 394 19.76 0.85 2.38
N ILE A 395 19.62 -0.19 1.58
CA ILE A 395 20.49 -1.35 1.62
C ILE A 395 21.51 -1.19 0.49
N SER A 396 22.81 -1.25 0.78
CA SER A 396 23.89 -1.21 -0.22
C SER A 396 23.96 -2.47 -1.11
N LYS A 397 22.87 -3.22 -1.18
CA LYS A 397 22.72 -4.39 -2.02
C LYS A 397 22.59 -3.93 -3.46
N LYS A 398 23.31 -4.60 -4.36
CA LYS A 398 23.13 -4.39 -5.79
C LYS A 398 22.01 -5.27 -6.32
N VAL A 399 21.27 -4.72 -7.27
CA VAL A 399 20.14 -5.38 -7.91
C VAL A 399 20.23 -5.14 -9.42
N MET A 400 19.71 -6.11 -10.18
CA MET A 400 19.56 -5.96 -11.62
C MET A 400 18.28 -5.19 -11.90
N TRP A 401 18.40 -3.92 -12.27
CA TRP A 401 17.24 -3.11 -12.66
C TRP A 401 17.54 -2.38 -13.97
N ASN A 402 16.64 -2.52 -14.95
CA ASN A 402 16.84 -2.04 -16.32
C ASN A 402 18.13 -2.58 -16.97
N GLU A 403 18.32 -3.91 -16.89
CA GLU A 403 19.49 -4.63 -17.42
C GLU A 403 20.85 -4.15 -16.88
N LYS A 404 20.85 -3.38 -15.79
CA LYS A 404 22.05 -2.82 -15.17
C LYS A 404 22.15 -3.26 -13.71
N ASP A 405 23.33 -3.72 -13.35
CA ASP A 405 23.71 -3.99 -11.96
C ASP A 405 23.99 -2.65 -11.26
N GLN A 406 23.12 -2.24 -10.35
CA GLN A 406 23.25 -0.97 -9.65
C GLN A 406 22.82 -1.09 -8.18
N PRO A 407 23.36 -0.25 -7.28
CA PRO A 407 22.91 -0.20 -5.89
C PRO A 407 21.40 0.06 -5.81
N LEU A 408 20.71 -0.61 -4.89
CA LEU A 408 19.26 -0.45 -4.71
C LEU A 408 18.88 1.01 -4.40
N GLU A 409 19.71 1.73 -3.64
CA GLU A 409 19.58 3.18 -3.41
C GLU A 409 19.51 3.97 -4.72
N ASP A 410 20.31 3.59 -5.72
CA ASP A 410 20.39 4.29 -7.00
C ASP A 410 19.13 4.05 -7.85
N VAL A 411 18.52 2.87 -7.72
CA VAL A 411 17.23 2.54 -8.34
C VAL A 411 16.13 3.45 -7.78
N TRP A 412 16.03 3.55 -6.44
CA TRP A 412 15.03 4.42 -5.81
C TRP A 412 15.24 5.89 -6.15
N CYS A 413 16.49 6.33 -6.14
CA CYS A 413 16.88 7.67 -6.57
C CYS A 413 16.50 7.95 -8.05
N ALA A 414 16.64 6.97 -8.93
CA ALA A 414 16.25 7.10 -10.34
C ALA A 414 14.74 7.25 -10.49
N MET A 415 13.95 6.41 -9.81
CA MET A 415 12.48 6.51 -9.82
C MET A 415 11.99 7.85 -9.27
N ALA A 416 12.56 8.34 -8.16
CA ALA A 416 12.20 9.64 -7.61
C ALA A 416 12.45 10.78 -8.60
N LYS A 417 13.60 10.77 -9.30
CA LYS A 417 13.89 11.74 -10.35
C LYS A 417 12.88 11.69 -11.50
N MET A 418 12.43 10.50 -11.89
CA MET A 418 11.39 10.35 -12.91
C MET A 418 10.08 11.01 -12.47
N PHE A 419 9.61 10.72 -11.26
CA PHE A 419 8.36 11.29 -10.74
C PHE A 419 8.46 12.80 -10.52
N ILE A 420 9.58 13.30 -9.99
CA ILE A 420 9.85 14.74 -9.84
C ILE A 420 9.83 15.44 -11.20
N LYS A 421 10.48 14.87 -12.21
CA LYS A 421 10.48 15.43 -13.58
C LYS A 421 9.07 15.54 -14.16
N LYS A 422 8.15 14.65 -13.75
CA LYS A 422 6.73 14.70 -14.11
C LYS A 422 5.88 15.60 -13.20
N GLY A 423 6.50 16.33 -12.27
CA GLY A 423 5.82 17.30 -11.40
C GLY A 423 5.40 16.78 -10.02
N CYS A 424 5.94 15.65 -9.56
CA CYS A 424 5.69 15.19 -8.19
C CYS A 424 6.33 16.16 -7.19
N ASN A 425 5.55 16.69 -6.26
CA ASN A 425 5.98 17.72 -5.34
C ASN A 425 6.54 17.10 -4.05
N PRO A 426 7.86 17.23 -3.77
CA PRO A 426 8.47 16.64 -2.57
C PRO A 426 8.06 17.33 -1.26
N THR A 427 7.47 18.54 -1.32
CA THR A 427 7.11 19.34 -0.14
C THR A 427 5.75 18.97 0.45
N LEU A 428 4.95 18.19 -0.28
CA LEU A 428 3.65 17.76 0.23
C LEU A 428 3.85 16.97 1.52
N ARG A 429 3.00 17.27 2.51
CA ARG A 429 2.98 16.58 3.80
C ARG A 429 1.83 15.58 3.80
N ASN A 430 2.07 14.43 4.39
CA ASN A 430 1.04 13.43 4.63
C ASN A 430 0.11 13.82 5.81
N HIS A 431 -0.84 12.96 6.17
CA HIS A 431 -1.77 13.23 7.28
C HIS A 431 -1.09 13.35 8.65
N SER A 432 0.13 12.83 8.80
CA SER A 432 0.97 13.00 10.00
C SER A 432 1.78 14.30 9.99
N GLY A 433 1.59 15.16 9.00
CA GLY A 433 2.36 16.40 8.83
C GLY A 433 3.80 16.16 8.36
N ARG A 434 4.16 14.96 7.92
CA ARG A 434 5.53 14.62 7.49
C ARG A 434 5.65 14.68 5.97
N SER A 435 6.73 15.29 5.49
CA SER A 435 7.11 15.30 4.07
C SER A 435 7.91 14.07 3.67
N SER A 436 8.08 13.86 2.37
CA SER A 436 8.97 12.82 1.83
C SER A 436 10.43 12.98 2.28
N VAL A 437 10.88 14.23 2.51
CA VAL A 437 12.24 14.52 3.04
C VAL A 437 12.36 14.03 4.48
N ASP A 438 11.37 14.33 5.32
CA ASP A 438 11.39 13.93 6.73
C ASP A 438 11.45 12.41 6.86
N ILE A 439 10.70 11.68 6.04
CA ILE A 439 10.70 10.20 6.04
C ILE A 439 12.07 9.68 5.60
N ALA A 440 12.64 10.23 4.53
CA ALA A 440 13.94 9.80 4.01
C ALA A 440 15.08 10.06 5.02
N MET A 441 15.03 11.17 5.75
CA MET A 441 16.01 11.47 6.82
C MET A 441 15.97 10.43 7.94
N ASP A 442 14.78 10.07 8.43
CA ASP A 442 14.61 9.03 9.47
C ASP A 442 15.15 7.67 9.03
N LYS A 443 15.06 7.37 7.73
CA LYS A 443 15.58 6.13 7.15
C LYS A 443 17.08 6.18 6.83
N GLY A 444 17.76 7.30 7.08
CA GLY A 444 19.18 7.48 6.76
C GLY A 444 19.46 7.58 5.25
N ALA A 445 18.48 7.95 4.45
CA ALA A 445 18.56 7.96 2.98
C ALA A 445 19.20 9.23 2.41
N THR A 446 20.46 9.49 2.75
CA THR A 446 21.14 10.77 2.45
C THR A 446 21.14 11.12 0.96
N LYS A 447 21.37 10.15 0.05
CA LYS A 447 21.37 10.44 -1.40
C LYS A 447 19.98 10.82 -1.90
N PHE A 448 18.95 10.14 -1.39
CA PHE A 448 17.56 10.41 -1.70
C PHE A 448 17.15 11.80 -1.19
N VAL A 449 17.49 12.14 0.05
CA VAL A 449 17.28 13.47 0.66
C VAL A 449 17.89 14.57 -0.21
N ASN A 450 19.14 14.39 -0.67
CA ASN A 450 19.79 15.36 -1.54
C ASN A 450 19.07 15.58 -2.87
N ILE A 451 18.47 14.53 -3.45
CA ILE A 451 17.66 14.65 -4.67
C ILE A 451 16.39 15.46 -4.40
N LEU A 452 15.68 15.19 -3.29
CA LEU A 452 14.46 15.89 -2.93
C LEU A 452 14.72 17.38 -2.64
N ILE A 453 15.76 17.69 -1.86
CA ILE A 453 16.15 19.08 -1.54
C ILE A 453 16.57 19.82 -2.82
N LYS A 454 17.36 19.18 -3.69
CA LYS A 454 17.77 19.78 -4.96
C LYS A 454 16.55 20.11 -5.82
N ALA A 455 15.62 19.16 -5.99
CA ALA A 455 14.39 19.37 -6.75
C ALA A 455 13.54 20.52 -6.19
N TYR A 456 13.44 20.63 -4.87
CA TYR A 456 12.76 21.73 -4.21
C TYR A 456 13.43 23.08 -4.49
N SER A 457 14.77 23.14 -4.37
CA SER A 457 15.52 24.37 -4.65
C SER A 457 15.39 24.83 -6.11
N GLU A 458 15.42 23.90 -7.06
CA GLU A 458 15.27 24.20 -8.49
C GLU A 458 13.87 24.76 -8.80
N LYS A 459 12.83 24.20 -8.17
CA LYS A 459 11.45 24.71 -8.29
C LYS A 459 11.34 26.14 -7.78
N ILE A 460 11.88 26.43 -6.59
CA ILE A 460 11.88 27.79 -6.03
C ILE A 460 12.60 28.77 -6.97
N GLN A 461 13.77 28.40 -7.50
CA GLN A 461 14.52 29.26 -8.42
C GLN A 461 13.73 29.53 -9.71
N MET A 462 13.03 28.53 -10.25
CA MET A 462 12.19 28.70 -11.44
C MET A 462 11.04 29.67 -11.18
N GLU A 463 10.37 29.56 -10.05
CA GLU A 463 9.27 30.47 -9.69
C GLU A 463 9.76 31.90 -9.42
N ILE A 464 10.89 32.06 -8.72
CA ILE A 464 11.54 33.37 -8.56
C ILE A 464 11.86 33.97 -9.94
N GLN A 465 12.31 33.17 -10.90
CA GLN A 465 12.61 33.65 -12.25
C GLN A 465 11.34 34.05 -13.01
N ILE A 466 10.27 33.25 -12.96
CA ILE A 466 8.96 33.60 -13.54
C ILE A 466 8.45 34.92 -12.98
N LEU A 467 8.59 35.14 -11.67
CA LEU A 467 8.18 36.38 -11.00
C LEU A 467 9.04 37.59 -11.40
N LYS A 468 10.35 37.40 -11.62
CA LYS A 468 11.20 38.46 -12.16
C LYS A 468 10.81 38.83 -13.60
N ASP A 469 10.51 37.83 -14.41
CA ASP A 469 10.11 38.01 -15.80
C ASP A 469 8.73 38.69 -15.88
N SER A 470 7.77 38.34 -15.02
CA SER A 470 6.47 39.02 -14.95
C SER A 470 6.60 40.49 -14.50
N ARG A 471 7.50 40.80 -13.55
CA ARG A 471 7.78 42.17 -13.10
C ARG A 471 8.25 43.07 -14.24
N THR A 472 9.07 42.55 -15.17
CA THR A 472 9.51 43.32 -16.34
C THR A 472 8.38 43.61 -17.35
N SER A 473 7.24 42.90 -17.24
CA SER A 473 6.04 43.10 -18.07
C SER A 473 5.01 44.09 -17.48
N GLY A 474 5.26 44.66 -16.31
CA GLY A 474 4.41 45.70 -15.71
C GLY A 474 3.12 45.21 -15.05
N LYS A 475 3.01 43.91 -14.74
CA LYS A 475 1.90 43.33 -13.95
C LYS A 475 2.35 43.07 -12.50
N GLU A 476 1.82 43.94 -11.64
CA GLU A 476 1.63 43.98 -10.16
C GLU A 476 2.56 43.21 -9.19
N GLU A 477 2.97 43.93 -8.13
CA GLU A 477 3.77 43.47 -6.97
C GLU A 477 2.99 42.61 -5.95
N GLU A 478 1.66 42.56 -6.05
CA GLU A 478 0.78 41.86 -5.09
C GLU A 478 0.92 40.32 -5.17
N GLU A 479 1.11 39.77 -6.38
CA GLU A 479 1.30 38.32 -6.60
C GLU A 479 2.63 37.83 -5.99
N LEU A 480 3.65 38.68 -5.94
CA LEU A 480 4.96 38.37 -5.37
C LEU A 480 4.86 38.14 -3.85
N PHE A 481 4.08 38.98 -3.16
CA PHE A 481 3.92 38.92 -1.72
C PHE A 481 3.15 37.67 -1.29
N GLN A 482 2.11 37.30 -2.03
CA GLN A 482 1.33 36.08 -1.77
C GLN A 482 2.14 34.79 -2.00
N VAL A 483 2.98 34.77 -3.04
CA VAL A 483 3.87 33.62 -3.28
C VAL A 483 4.92 33.51 -2.18
N MET A 484 5.55 34.61 -1.77
CA MET A 484 6.54 34.59 -0.69
C MET A 484 5.93 34.23 0.68
N GLU A 485 4.70 34.68 0.99
CA GLU A 485 3.99 34.28 2.21
C GLU A 485 3.58 32.80 2.20
N SER A 486 3.24 32.22 1.04
CA SER A 486 2.90 30.79 0.94
C SER A 486 4.09 29.85 1.20
N TYR A 487 5.31 30.39 1.27
CA TYR A 487 6.55 29.66 1.51
C TYR A 487 7.12 29.77 2.92
N GLN A 488 6.56 30.64 3.77
CA GLN A 488 6.84 30.68 5.21
C GLN A 488 5.93 29.70 5.95
#